data_AF-A0A4S8KB81-F1
#
_entry.id   AF-A0A4S8KB81-F1
#
_cell.length_a   1.000
_cell.length_b   1.000
_cell.length_c   1.000
_cell.angle_alpha   90.00
_cell.angle_beta   90.00
_cell.angle_gamma   90.00
#
_symmetry.space_group_name_H-M   'P 1'
#
loop_
_entity.id
_entity.type
_entity.pdbx_description
1 polymer ?
#
loop_
_entity_poly.entity_id
_entity_poly.type
_entity_poly.pdbx_seq_one_letter_code
_entity_poly.pdbx_strand_id
1 'polypeptide(L)'
;MCTGTSSRSPPSTSPRFAVSAAALAASSVNSRTHEVVAIKKISNAFDNIIDAKRTLREIKLLCHMNHENVIAIKDIIRPPNRENFNDVYIVYELMDTDLHHIIHSNQPLTDNHCQYTAAIDIWSVGCIFGEIVTKEPLFPGKDYVHQLRLITELIGSPDDSSLGFLRSDNARRYMRQLPQYPKQQFHARFHTMPNEAIDLLEKMLVFDPNKRITVDQALHHPYLASLHEINDEPVCSTPFSFDFEHPSHTEEDIKELIWKESLKFNPDPVVH
;
A
#
# COMPACT_ATOMS: atom_id res chain seq x y z
N MET A 1 -0.39 21.50 68.51
CA MET A 1 0.86 21.65 67.74
C MET A 1 0.89 20.60 66.64
N CYS A 2 1.24 21.03 65.42
CA CYS A 2 1.61 20.25 64.23
C CYS A 2 0.48 19.56 63.41
N THR A 3 -0.12 20.39 62.55
CA THR A 3 -0.28 20.27 61.08
C THR A 3 0.17 18.98 60.37
N GLY A 4 -0.64 18.53 59.40
CA GLY A 4 -0.22 17.59 58.36
C GLY A 4 -1.34 17.15 57.42
N THR A 5 -1.86 18.07 56.60
CA THR A 5 -2.73 17.74 55.45
C THR A 5 -1.91 17.07 54.35
N SER A 6 -2.33 15.87 53.91
CA SER A 6 -1.87 15.29 52.64
C SER A 6 -3.09 14.85 51.83
N SER A 7 -3.41 15.68 50.84
CA SER A 7 -4.33 15.42 49.74
C SER A 7 -3.81 14.24 48.91
N ARG A 8 -4.55 13.14 48.82
CA ARG A 8 -4.34 12.11 47.80
C ARG A 8 -4.97 12.57 46.49
N SER A 9 -4.14 13.01 45.56
CA SER A 9 -4.49 13.14 44.14
C SER A 9 -4.82 11.76 43.56
N PRO A 10 -5.81 11.63 42.65
CA PRO A 10 -6.01 10.38 41.92
C PRO A 10 -4.82 10.11 40.98
N PRO A 11 -4.47 8.84 40.72
CA PRO A 11 -3.37 8.52 39.82
C PRO A 11 -3.70 9.00 38.41
N SER A 12 -2.79 9.79 37.85
CA SER A 12 -2.76 10.15 36.43
C SER A 12 -2.67 8.87 35.60
N THR A 13 -3.78 8.45 35.01
CA THR A 13 -3.82 7.43 33.97
C THR A 13 -3.22 8.01 32.70
N SER A 14 -1.90 7.93 32.59
CA SER A 14 -1.22 8.00 31.30
C SER A 14 -1.68 6.77 30.49
N PRO A 15 -2.30 6.93 29.32
CA PRO A 15 -2.61 5.79 28.48
C PRO A 15 -1.29 5.12 28.10
N ARG A 16 -1.17 3.84 28.44
CA ARG A 16 -0.04 3.00 27.99
C ARG A 16 -0.25 2.76 26.50
N PHE A 17 0.48 3.51 25.69
CA PHE A 17 0.56 3.33 24.24
C PHE A 17 1.19 1.98 23.94
N ALA A 18 0.40 1.04 23.41
CA ALA A 18 0.94 -0.14 22.75
C ALA A 18 1.30 0.29 21.31
N VAL A 19 2.57 0.63 21.10
CA VAL A 19 3.11 0.94 19.77
C VAL A 19 3.58 -0.39 19.18
N SER A 20 2.82 -0.98 18.26
CA SER A 20 3.36 -2.02 17.37
C SER A 20 4.07 -1.33 16.22
N ALA A 21 5.28 -1.80 15.90
CA ALA A 21 6.25 -1.10 15.06
C ALA A 21 5.90 -1.00 13.55
N ALA A 22 4.69 -1.42 13.14
CA ALA A 22 4.22 -1.32 11.75
C ALA A 22 3.17 -0.22 11.54
N ALA A 23 2.57 0.31 12.61
CA ALA A 23 1.57 1.36 12.51
C ALA A 23 2.13 2.66 13.08
N LEU A 24 2.40 3.64 12.20
CA LEU A 24 2.47 5.06 12.56
C LEU A 24 1.09 5.61 13.03
N ALA A 25 0.18 4.74 13.45
CA ALA A 25 -1.18 5.03 13.81
C ALA A 25 -1.52 4.54 15.22
N ALA A 26 -2.15 5.40 16.01
CA ALA A 26 -2.64 5.07 17.35
C ALA A 26 -4.13 4.74 17.30
N SER A 27 -4.56 3.66 17.94
CA SER A 27 -5.98 3.38 18.15
C SER A 27 -6.60 4.44 19.08
N SER A 28 -7.72 5.02 18.67
CA SER A 28 -8.43 6.06 19.42
C SER A 28 -9.94 5.81 19.37
N VAL A 29 -10.70 6.38 20.30
CA VAL A 29 -12.17 6.27 20.31
C VAL A 29 -12.77 7.63 19.99
N ASN A 30 -13.65 7.68 18.99
CA ASN A 30 -14.42 8.87 18.67
C ASN A 30 -15.42 9.13 19.81
N SER A 31 -15.32 10.29 20.47
CA SER A 31 -16.15 10.63 21.62
C SER A 31 -17.63 10.84 21.29
N ARG A 32 -17.97 11.14 20.03
CA ARG A 32 -19.35 11.37 19.56
C ARG A 32 -20.02 10.08 19.09
N THR A 33 -19.31 9.25 18.34
CA THR A 33 -19.87 8.03 17.73
C THR A 33 -19.56 6.76 18.53
N HIS A 34 -18.63 6.84 19.50
CA HIS A 34 -18.06 5.70 20.21
C HIS A 34 -17.35 4.66 19.31
N GLU A 35 -17.08 5.01 18.05
CA GLU A 35 -16.35 4.19 17.10
C GLU A 35 -14.85 4.18 17.42
N VAL A 36 -14.22 3.01 17.30
CA VAL A 36 -12.77 2.89 17.45
C VAL A 36 -12.12 3.07 16.09
N VAL A 37 -11.11 3.93 16.02
CA VAL A 37 -10.46 4.40 14.80
C VAL A 37 -8.93 4.35 14.93
N ALA A 38 -8.23 4.36 13.80
CA ALA A 38 -6.78 4.47 13.76
C ALA A 38 -6.36 5.89 13.31
N ILE A 39 -5.55 6.59 14.10
CA ILE A 39 -5.10 7.95 13.77
C ILE A 39 -3.62 7.93 13.39
N LYS A 40 -3.33 8.20 12.11
CA LYS A 40 -1.96 8.36 11.59
C LYS A 40 -1.54 9.82 11.69
N LYS A 41 -0.42 10.08 12.38
CA LYS A 41 0.21 11.40 12.40
C LYS A 41 1.33 11.47 11.36
N ILE A 42 1.23 12.44 10.45
CA ILE A 42 2.28 12.79 9.50
C ILE A 42 2.89 14.10 9.99
N SER A 43 4.00 14.00 10.71
CA SER A 43 4.72 15.16 11.23
C SER A 43 5.47 15.86 10.10
N ASN A 44 5.50 17.19 10.10
CA ASN A 44 6.24 17.98 9.10
C ASN A 44 5.92 17.57 7.64
N ALA A 45 4.65 17.37 7.34
CA ALA A 45 4.18 16.83 6.06
C ALA A 45 4.56 17.68 4.83
N PHE A 46 4.98 18.93 5.05
CA PHE A 46 5.23 19.92 4.00
C PHE A 46 6.72 20.24 3.80
N ASP A 47 7.63 19.81 4.69
CA ASP A 47 9.07 20.11 4.60
C ASP A 47 9.71 19.63 3.27
N ASN A 48 9.12 18.60 2.66
CA ASN A 48 9.52 18.07 1.38
C ASN A 48 8.30 17.95 0.46
N ILE A 49 8.35 18.64 -0.69
CA ILE A 49 7.27 18.64 -1.68
C ILE A 49 6.91 17.23 -2.20
N ILE A 50 7.88 16.31 -2.24
CA ILE A 50 7.64 14.92 -2.66
C ILE A 50 6.78 14.20 -1.62
N ASP A 51 7.06 14.40 -0.33
CA ASP A 51 6.32 13.79 0.78
C ASP A 51 4.94 14.45 0.95
N ALA A 52 4.84 15.77 0.71
CA ALA A 52 3.59 16.51 0.68
C ALA A 52 2.67 15.99 -0.44
N LYS A 53 3.18 15.85 -1.67
CA LYS A 53 2.44 15.28 -2.79
C LYS A 53 2.03 13.83 -2.53
N ARG A 54 2.90 13.03 -1.92
CA ARG A 54 2.59 11.64 -1.51
C ARG A 54 1.45 11.61 -0.49
N THR A 55 1.45 12.50 0.49
CA THR A 55 0.38 12.63 1.49
C THR A 55 -0.94 13.02 0.85
N LEU A 56 -0.93 14.03 -0.03
CA LEU A 56 -2.14 14.45 -0.75
C LEU A 56 -2.66 13.34 -1.68
N ARG A 57 -1.78 12.60 -2.36
CA ARG A 57 -2.14 11.45 -3.19
C ARG A 57 -2.86 10.39 -2.37
N GLU A 58 -2.32 10.03 -1.20
CA GLU A 58 -2.96 9.07 -0.28
C GLU A 58 -4.38 9.54 0.10
N ILE A 59 -4.53 10.80 0.52
CA ILE A 59 -5.82 11.39 0.87
C ILE A 59 -6.80 11.32 -0.31
N LYS A 60 -6.39 11.82 -1.49
CA LYS A 60 -7.26 11.93 -2.65
C LYS A 60 -7.69 10.57 -3.18
N LEU A 61 -6.76 9.60 -3.26
CA LEU A 61 -7.06 8.25 -3.71
C LEU A 61 -8.06 7.56 -2.78
N LEU A 62 -7.82 7.61 -1.46
CA LEU A 62 -8.70 6.97 -0.49
C LEU A 62 -10.05 7.69 -0.34
N CYS A 63 -10.14 8.99 -0.60
CA CYS A 63 -11.42 9.70 -0.66
C CYS A 63 -12.20 9.42 -1.95
N HIS A 64 -11.53 9.01 -3.02
CA HIS A 64 -12.16 8.66 -4.31
C HIS A 64 -12.65 7.22 -4.35
N MET A 65 -11.94 6.31 -3.67
CA MET A 65 -12.30 4.91 -3.58
C MET A 65 -13.34 4.69 -2.48
N ASN A 66 -14.39 3.92 -2.78
CA ASN A 66 -15.35 3.45 -1.80
C ASN A 66 -15.60 1.96 -2.06
N HIS A 67 -14.90 1.10 -1.32
CA HIS A 67 -14.91 -0.34 -1.54
C HIS A 67 -14.55 -1.08 -0.25
N GLU A 68 -15.20 -2.21 0.03
CA GLU A 68 -14.98 -2.99 1.26
C GLU A 68 -13.53 -3.46 1.42
N ASN A 69 -12.87 -3.80 0.30
CA ASN A 69 -11.50 -4.30 0.29
C ASN A 69 -10.44 -3.18 0.21
N VAL A 70 -10.82 -1.92 0.42
CA VAL A 70 -9.92 -0.76 0.43
C VAL A 70 -10.16 0.05 1.70
N ILE A 71 -9.09 0.28 2.46
CA ILE A 71 -9.18 1.02 3.73
C ILE A 71 -9.80 2.41 3.54
N ALA A 72 -10.80 2.74 4.34
CA ALA A 72 -11.50 4.02 4.27
C ALA A 72 -10.87 5.08 5.18
N ILE A 73 -10.77 6.31 4.68
CA ILE A 73 -10.58 7.50 5.52
C ILE A 73 -11.93 7.85 6.14
N LYS A 74 -12.00 7.86 7.47
CA LYS A 74 -13.19 8.25 8.24
C LYS A 74 -13.21 9.74 8.52
N ASP A 75 -12.04 10.34 8.73
CA ASP A 75 -11.90 11.76 9.03
C ASP A 75 -10.49 12.29 8.69
N ILE A 76 -10.39 13.60 8.47
CA ILE A 76 -9.11 14.31 8.40
C ILE A 76 -9.21 15.44 9.42
N ILE A 77 -8.39 15.37 10.46
CA ILE A 77 -8.47 16.33 11.56
C ILE A 77 -8.09 17.70 11.00
N ARG A 78 -9.04 18.62 11.10
CA ARG A 78 -8.84 19.99 10.65
C ARG A 78 -7.71 20.66 11.44
N PRO A 79 -6.70 21.23 10.77
CA PRO A 79 -5.67 21.98 11.47
C PRO A 79 -6.27 23.23 12.17
N PRO A 80 -5.76 23.62 13.35
CA PRO A 80 -6.32 24.75 14.10
C PRO A 80 -6.12 26.09 13.40
N ASN A 81 -5.10 26.22 12.56
CA ASN A 81 -4.82 27.41 11.77
C ASN A 81 -4.46 27.00 10.33
N ARG A 82 -5.16 27.59 9.36
CA ARG A 82 -4.96 27.35 7.92
C ARG A 82 -3.57 27.78 7.44
N GLU A 83 -3.09 28.92 7.93
CA GLU A 83 -1.81 29.48 7.49
C GLU A 83 -0.63 28.74 8.14
N ASN A 84 -0.82 28.28 9.38
CA ASN A 84 0.25 27.70 10.19
C ASN A 84 -0.10 26.30 10.72
N PHE A 85 0.03 25.31 9.84
CA PHE A 85 0.06 23.90 10.22
C PHE A 85 1.13 23.14 9.45
N ASN A 86 1.85 22.26 10.14
CA ASN A 86 2.90 21.41 9.58
C ASN A 86 2.59 19.91 9.71
N ASP A 87 1.70 19.56 10.65
CA ASP A 87 1.31 18.17 10.90
C ASP A 87 -0.06 17.89 10.26
N VAL A 88 -0.18 16.72 9.63
CA VAL A 88 -1.45 16.21 9.09
C VAL A 88 -1.87 14.96 9.88
N TYR A 89 -3.13 14.90 10.30
CA TYR A 89 -3.68 13.76 11.02
C TYR A 89 -4.81 13.17 10.19
N ILE A 90 -4.64 11.92 9.77
CA ILE A 90 -5.62 11.19 8.98
C ILE A 90 -6.19 10.09 9.86
N VAL A 91 -7.52 10.01 9.92
CA VAL A 91 -8.26 9.03 10.70
C VAL A 91 -8.79 7.97 9.74
N TYR A 92 -8.37 6.74 9.96
CA TYR A 92 -8.81 5.57 9.21
C TYR A 92 -9.74 4.73 10.07
N GLU A 93 -10.48 3.82 9.44
CA GLU A 93 -11.05 2.71 10.17
C GLU A 93 -9.96 1.87 10.84
N LEU A 94 -10.29 1.31 12.00
CA LEU A 94 -9.38 0.42 12.71
C LEU A 94 -9.42 -0.97 12.07
N MET A 95 -8.27 -1.49 11.67
CA MET A 95 -8.10 -2.86 11.21
C MET A 95 -7.44 -3.70 12.31
N ASP A 96 -7.99 -4.88 12.61
CA ASP A 96 -7.55 -5.70 13.76
C ASP A 96 -6.13 -6.27 13.60
N THR A 97 -5.70 -6.55 12.36
CA THR A 97 -4.37 -7.08 12.03
C THR A 97 -3.98 -6.75 10.59
N ASP A 98 -2.74 -6.32 10.38
CA ASP A 98 -2.13 -6.23 9.05
C ASP A 98 -1.51 -7.58 8.64
N LEU A 99 -1.35 -7.80 7.33
CA LEU A 99 -0.55 -8.90 6.80
C LEU A 99 0.96 -8.59 6.86
N HIS A 100 1.42 -7.70 7.76
CA HIS A 100 2.73 -7.09 7.63
C HIS A 100 3.85 -7.91 8.28
N HIS A 101 4.68 -8.48 7.41
CA HIS A 101 6.11 -8.21 7.37
C HIS A 101 6.47 -8.05 5.89
N ILE A 102 7.31 -7.06 5.54
CA ILE A 102 7.97 -6.90 4.23
C ILE A 102 7.20 -6.07 3.18
N ILE A 103 7.16 -4.75 3.39
CA ILE A 103 7.34 -3.80 2.26
C ILE A 103 8.28 -2.69 2.73
N HIS A 104 9.59 -2.93 2.62
CA HIS A 104 10.59 -1.87 2.72
C HIS A 104 11.42 -1.82 1.44
N SER A 105 11.04 -0.92 0.54
CA SER A 105 11.96 -0.40 -0.47
C SER A 105 11.85 1.12 -0.50
N ASN A 106 12.86 1.80 0.04
CA ASN A 106 13.07 3.25 -0.13
C ASN A 106 13.66 3.55 -1.52
N GLN A 107 12.94 3.16 -2.58
CA GLN A 107 13.31 3.54 -3.94
C GLN A 107 12.54 4.81 -4.31
N PRO A 108 13.21 5.90 -4.70
CA PRO A 108 12.54 7.08 -5.23
C PRO A 108 11.81 6.72 -6.53
N LEU A 109 10.52 7.03 -6.57
CA LEU A 109 9.71 6.91 -7.79
C LEU A 109 10.23 7.94 -8.79
N THR A 110 10.74 7.49 -9.93
CA THR A 110 11.18 8.37 -11.03
C THR A 110 10.14 8.33 -12.15
N ASP A 111 10.01 9.41 -12.93
CA ASP A 111 8.99 9.63 -13.98
C ASP A 111 8.89 8.55 -15.08
N ASN A 112 9.75 7.53 -15.08
CA ASN A 112 9.61 6.34 -15.94
C ASN A 112 8.46 5.41 -15.54
N HIS A 113 7.62 5.79 -14.57
CA HIS A 113 6.52 4.98 -14.05
C HIS A 113 5.23 5.04 -14.88
N CYS A 114 5.15 5.91 -15.88
CA CYS A 114 3.93 6.18 -16.65
C CYS A 114 3.51 5.07 -17.64
N GLN A 115 4.17 3.91 -17.65
CA GLN A 115 3.82 2.75 -18.49
C GLN A 115 3.80 1.42 -17.71
N TYR A 116 3.64 1.51 -16.39
CA TYR A 116 3.40 0.37 -15.54
C TYR A 116 1.90 0.06 -15.49
N THR A 117 1.55 -1.15 -15.91
CA THR A 117 0.16 -1.64 -15.94
C THR A 117 -0.18 -2.37 -14.65
N ALA A 118 -1.47 -2.65 -14.43
CA ALA A 118 -1.97 -3.47 -13.31
C ALA A 118 -1.28 -4.85 -13.19
N ALA A 119 -0.55 -5.29 -14.22
CA ALA A 119 0.27 -6.50 -14.15
C ALA A 119 1.30 -6.44 -13.01
N ILE A 120 1.87 -5.27 -12.69
CA ILE A 120 2.83 -5.16 -11.58
C ILE A 120 2.20 -5.50 -10.24
N ASP A 121 0.96 -5.07 -10.03
CA ASP A 121 0.22 -5.41 -8.81
C ASP A 121 -0.04 -6.91 -8.75
N ILE A 122 -0.37 -7.56 -9.87
CA ILE A 122 -0.50 -9.03 -9.94
C ILE A 122 0.79 -9.76 -9.57
N TRP A 123 1.97 -9.22 -9.92
CA TRP A 123 3.24 -9.79 -9.47
C TRP A 123 3.37 -9.75 -7.94
N SER A 124 3.05 -8.60 -7.34
CA SER A 124 3.06 -8.43 -5.89
C SER A 124 2.06 -9.36 -5.21
N VAL A 125 0.85 -9.52 -5.77
CA VAL A 125 -0.16 -10.49 -5.30
C VAL A 125 0.39 -11.91 -5.38
N GLY A 126 1.09 -12.29 -6.45
CA GLY A 126 1.74 -13.59 -6.57
C GLY A 126 2.79 -13.82 -5.48
N CYS A 127 3.62 -12.81 -5.17
CA CYS A 127 4.58 -12.90 -4.07
C CYS A 127 3.91 -13.10 -2.72
N ILE A 128 2.87 -12.31 -2.42
CA ILE A 128 2.08 -12.41 -1.18
C ILE A 128 1.41 -13.77 -1.09
N PHE A 129 0.82 -14.25 -2.19
CA PHE A 129 0.14 -15.53 -2.24
C PHE A 129 1.11 -16.69 -1.99
N GLY A 130 2.29 -16.66 -2.59
CA GLY A 130 3.36 -17.61 -2.30
C GLY A 130 3.80 -17.56 -0.83
N GLU A 131 4.00 -16.35 -0.29
CA GLU A 131 4.43 -16.13 1.10
C GLU A 131 3.40 -16.61 2.14
N ILE A 132 2.10 -16.41 1.89
CA ILE A 132 1.03 -16.92 2.77
C ILE A 132 1.14 -18.43 2.95
N VAL A 133 1.52 -19.15 1.90
CA VAL A 133 1.65 -20.60 1.88
C VAL A 133 2.97 -21.05 2.48
N THR A 134 4.08 -20.42 2.09
CA THR A 134 5.43 -20.81 2.56
C THR A 134 5.73 -20.34 3.98
N LYS A 135 4.97 -19.35 4.49
CA LYS A 135 5.23 -18.64 5.76
C LYS A 135 6.59 -17.92 5.83
N GLU A 136 7.21 -17.74 4.67
CA GLU A 136 8.48 -17.05 4.49
C GLU A 136 8.41 -16.24 3.19
N PRO A 137 9.07 -15.06 3.14
CA PRO A 137 9.12 -14.25 1.92
C PRO A 137 9.57 -15.07 0.72
N LEU A 138 8.83 -14.94 -0.39
CA LEU A 138 9.08 -15.73 -1.59
C LEU A 138 10.42 -15.38 -2.24
N PHE A 139 10.79 -14.10 -2.25
CA PHE A 139 12.04 -13.60 -2.85
C PHE A 139 12.76 -12.64 -1.89
N PRO A 140 13.47 -13.15 -0.87
CA PRO A 140 14.18 -12.32 0.12
C PRO A 140 15.54 -11.85 -0.42
N GLY A 141 15.51 -10.97 -1.43
CA GLY A 141 16.73 -10.39 -2.01
C GLY A 141 17.45 -9.48 -1.02
N LYS A 142 18.78 -9.50 -1.08
CA LYS A 142 19.65 -8.65 -0.24
C LYS A 142 20.10 -7.38 -0.97
N ASP A 143 20.09 -7.46 -2.29
CA ASP A 143 20.40 -6.41 -3.25
C ASP A 143 19.68 -6.76 -4.56
N TYR A 144 19.75 -5.86 -5.55
CA TYR A 144 19.06 -6.03 -6.82
C TYR A 144 19.54 -7.26 -7.63
N VAL A 145 20.82 -7.65 -7.51
CA VAL A 145 21.39 -8.79 -8.22
C VAL A 145 20.86 -10.08 -7.61
N HIS A 146 20.91 -10.18 -6.28
CA HIS A 146 20.38 -11.31 -5.53
C HIS A 146 18.87 -11.46 -5.76
N GLN A 147 18.12 -10.36 -5.76
CA GLN A 147 16.68 -10.37 -6.06
C GLN A 147 16.40 -10.98 -7.45
N LEU A 148 17.10 -10.52 -8.48
CA LEU A 148 16.94 -11.04 -9.85
C LEU A 148 17.32 -12.52 -9.95
N ARG A 149 18.37 -12.93 -9.25
CA ARG A 149 18.79 -14.33 -9.18
C ARG A 149 17.72 -15.23 -8.54
N LEU A 150 17.16 -14.83 -7.39
CA LEU A 150 16.11 -15.60 -6.72
C LEU A 150 14.88 -15.77 -7.61
N ILE A 151 14.52 -14.71 -8.34
CA ILE A 151 13.43 -14.73 -9.30
C ILE A 151 13.73 -15.74 -10.41
N THR A 152 14.86 -15.62 -11.10
CA THR A 152 15.21 -16.51 -12.22
C THR A 152 15.44 -17.95 -11.80
N GLU A 153 15.92 -18.20 -10.57
CA GLU A 153 16.05 -19.54 -10.01
C GLU A 153 14.68 -20.23 -9.86
N LEU A 154 13.63 -19.50 -9.49
CA LEU A 154 12.27 -20.06 -9.33
C LEU A 154 11.53 -20.17 -10.67
N ILE A 155 11.36 -19.04 -11.37
CA ILE A 155 10.48 -18.95 -12.55
C ILE A 155 11.19 -19.27 -13.87
N GLY A 156 12.50 -19.47 -13.81
CA GLY A 156 13.36 -19.67 -14.98
C GLY A 156 13.90 -18.36 -15.53
N SER A 157 15.06 -18.43 -16.18
CA SER A 157 15.61 -17.29 -16.90
C SER A 157 14.79 -17.00 -18.16
N PRO A 158 14.46 -15.73 -18.46
CA PRO A 158 13.75 -15.36 -19.68
C PRO A 158 14.60 -15.69 -20.92
N ASP A 159 13.97 -16.25 -21.94
CA ASP A 159 14.61 -16.48 -23.23
C ASP A 159 14.74 -15.18 -24.04
N ASP A 160 15.67 -15.13 -25.00
CA ASP A 160 15.95 -13.94 -25.79
C ASP A 160 14.72 -13.39 -26.52
N SER A 161 13.77 -14.26 -26.87
CA SER A 161 12.51 -13.86 -27.52
C SER A 161 11.53 -13.19 -26.56
N SER A 162 11.57 -13.52 -25.27
CA SER A 162 10.71 -12.93 -24.23
C SER A 162 11.31 -11.68 -23.59
N LEU A 163 12.50 -11.21 -23.98
CA LEU A 163 13.07 -9.94 -23.48
C LEU A 163 12.54 -8.70 -24.22
N GLY A 164 11.66 -8.87 -25.21
CA GLY A 164 11.13 -7.78 -26.05
C GLY A 164 10.36 -6.70 -25.26
N PHE A 165 9.84 -7.03 -24.08
CA PHE A 165 9.15 -6.06 -23.22
C PHE A 165 10.13 -5.11 -22.49
N LEU A 166 11.42 -5.48 -22.37
CA LEU A 166 12.43 -4.64 -21.72
C LEU A 166 12.86 -3.51 -22.64
N ARG A 167 12.46 -2.28 -22.33
CA ARG A 167 12.80 -1.09 -23.13
C ARG A 167 14.29 -0.78 -23.10
N SER A 168 14.93 -0.94 -21.94
CA SER A 168 16.35 -0.62 -21.75
C SER A 168 17.27 -1.67 -22.38
N ASP A 169 18.10 -1.26 -23.33
CA ASP A 169 19.16 -2.12 -23.89
C ASP A 169 20.17 -2.57 -22.83
N ASN A 170 20.44 -1.72 -21.84
CA ASN A 170 21.31 -2.07 -20.71
C ASN A 170 20.69 -3.19 -19.85
N ALA A 171 19.38 -3.11 -19.58
CA ALA A 171 18.68 -4.16 -18.85
C ALA A 171 18.67 -5.48 -19.64
N ARG A 172 18.44 -5.44 -20.95
CA ARG A 172 18.51 -6.62 -21.84
C ARG A 172 19.89 -7.25 -21.84
N ARG A 173 20.96 -6.45 -21.96
CA ARG A 173 22.35 -6.93 -21.90
C ARG A 173 22.67 -7.56 -20.55
N TYR A 174 22.23 -6.93 -19.46
CA TYR A 174 22.45 -7.45 -18.12
C TYR A 174 21.75 -8.81 -17.91
N MET A 175 20.49 -8.95 -18.32
CA MET A 175 19.76 -10.23 -18.27
C MET A 175 20.47 -11.36 -19.01
N ARG A 176 21.07 -11.07 -20.17
CA ARG A 176 21.85 -12.06 -20.94
C ARG A 176 23.14 -12.50 -20.26
N GLN A 177 23.71 -11.66 -19.40
CA GLN A 177 24.94 -11.97 -18.66
C GLN A 177 24.68 -12.77 -17.38
N LEU A 178 23.43 -12.82 -16.91
CA LEU A 178 23.08 -13.62 -15.74
C LEU A 178 23.18 -15.12 -16.04
N PRO A 179 23.51 -15.94 -15.02
CA PRO A 179 23.39 -17.38 -15.14
C PRO A 179 21.98 -17.79 -15.57
N GLN A 180 21.91 -18.76 -16.47
CA GLN A 180 20.66 -19.30 -16.98
C GLN A 180 20.17 -20.42 -16.05
N TYR A 181 18.95 -20.28 -15.55
CA TYR A 181 18.31 -21.27 -14.69
C TYR A 181 17.08 -21.87 -15.40
N PRO A 182 16.92 -23.20 -15.38
CA PRO A 182 15.66 -23.81 -15.80
C PRO A 182 14.57 -23.47 -14.78
N LYS A 183 13.33 -23.33 -15.27
CA LYS A 183 12.17 -23.13 -14.40
C LYS A 183 12.00 -24.31 -13.44
N GLN A 184 11.81 -24.01 -12.16
CA GLN A 184 11.50 -25.05 -11.17
C GLN A 184 10.10 -25.60 -11.36
N GLN A 185 9.90 -26.86 -10.95
CA GLN A 185 8.55 -27.43 -10.92
C GLN A 185 7.78 -26.86 -9.72
N PHE A 186 6.86 -25.93 -10.00
CA PHE A 186 6.03 -25.28 -8.99
C PHE A 186 5.29 -26.28 -8.11
N HIS A 187 4.75 -27.35 -8.71
CA HIS A 187 4.09 -28.45 -7.97
C HIS A 187 4.99 -29.11 -6.93
N ALA A 188 6.29 -29.25 -7.21
CA ALA A 188 7.24 -29.81 -6.25
C ALA A 188 7.61 -28.80 -5.15
N ARG A 189 7.76 -27.52 -5.51
CA ARG A 189 8.12 -26.45 -4.56
C ARG A 189 6.99 -26.09 -3.61
N PHE A 190 5.76 -26.06 -4.12
CA PHE A 190 4.54 -25.66 -3.42
C PHE A 190 3.59 -26.84 -3.21
N HIS A 191 4.14 -28.02 -2.95
CA HIS A 191 3.40 -29.29 -2.82
C HIS A 191 2.31 -29.31 -1.73
N THR A 192 2.28 -28.32 -0.84
CA THR A 192 1.25 -28.14 0.19
C THR A 192 0.01 -27.41 -0.33
N MET A 193 0.07 -26.80 -1.52
CA MET A 193 -1.03 -26.08 -2.14
C MET A 193 -1.89 -27.02 -3.01
N PRO A 194 -3.21 -26.74 -3.13
CA PRO A 194 -4.04 -27.35 -4.18
C PRO A 194 -3.51 -27.04 -5.59
N ASN A 195 -3.72 -27.94 -6.55
CA ASN A 195 -3.21 -27.77 -7.91
C ASN A 195 -3.72 -26.48 -8.57
N GLU A 196 -4.98 -26.12 -8.33
CA GLU A 196 -5.60 -24.90 -8.85
C GLU A 196 -4.94 -23.63 -8.28
N ALA A 197 -4.48 -23.69 -7.03
CA ALA A 197 -3.77 -22.62 -6.37
C ALA A 197 -2.37 -22.42 -6.97
N ILE A 198 -1.68 -23.53 -7.22
CA ILE A 198 -0.35 -23.54 -7.86
C ILE A 198 -0.45 -23.00 -9.29
N ASP A 199 -1.47 -23.43 -10.03
CA ASP A 199 -1.77 -22.97 -11.38
C ASP A 199 -2.05 -21.47 -11.43
N LEU A 200 -2.83 -20.93 -10.48
CA LEU A 200 -3.03 -19.47 -10.37
C LEU A 200 -1.72 -18.74 -10.07
N LEU A 201 -0.95 -19.22 -9.09
CA LEU A 201 0.32 -18.63 -8.68
C LEU A 201 1.33 -18.58 -9.85
N GLU A 202 1.39 -19.65 -10.65
CA GLU A 202 2.25 -19.75 -11.83
C GLU A 202 1.85 -18.75 -12.93
N LYS A 203 0.55 -18.46 -13.07
CA LYS A 203 0.03 -17.42 -13.99
C LYS A 203 0.25 -15.99 -13.49
N MET A 204 0.37 -15.78 -12.17
CA MET A 204 0.73 -14.48 -11.57
C MET A 204 2.24 -14.20 -11.69
N LEU A 205 3.08 -15.22 -11.47
CA LEU A 205 4.54 -15.10 -11.45
C LEU A 205 5.16 -15.32 -12.83
N VAL A 206 4.75 -14.49 -13.79
CA VAL A 206 5.26 -14.48 -15.17
C VAL A 206 6.19 -13.28 -15.37
N PHE A 207 7.36 -13.52 -15.98
CA PHE A 207 8.40 -12.50 -16.18
C PHE A 207 7.92 -11.35 -17.11
N ASP A 208 7.29 -11.70 -18.24
CA ASP A 208 6.71 -10.74 -19.18
C ASP A 208 5.36 -10.22 -18.65
N PRO A 209 5.23 -8.90 -18.36
CA PRO A 209 3.99 -8.34 -17.82
C PRO A 209 2.80 -8.46 -18.78
N ASN A 210 3.02 -8.61 -20.10
CA ASN A 210 1.93 -8.75 -21.08
C ASN A 210 1.38 -10.19 -21.15
N LYS A 211 2.12 -11.15 -20.62
CA LYS A 211 1.72 -12.57 -20.55
C LYS A 211 1.18 -12.95 -19.17
N ARG A 212 1.27 -12.05 -18.21
CA ARG A 212 0.78 -12.23 -16.84
C ARG A 212 -0.74 -12.21 -16.84
N ILE A 213 -1.36 -13.03 -15.98
CA ILE A 213 -2.82 -13.02 -15.80
C ILE A 213 -3.29 -11.63 -15.38
N THR A 214 -4.43 -11.19 -15.92
CA THR A 214 -5.09 -9.95 -15.48
C THR A 214 -5.89 -10.19 -14.20
N VAL A 215 -6.25 -9.11 -13.48
CA VAL A 215 -7.12 -9.20 -12.30
C VAL A 215 -8.44 -9.89 -12.64
N ASP A 216 -9.09 -9.48 -13.74
CA ASP A 216 -10.35 -10.05 -14.21
C ASP A 216 -10.24 -11.56 -14.50
N GLN A 217 -9.19 -11.98 -15.20
CA GLN A 217 -8.93 -13.41 -15.44
C GLN A 217 -8.62 -14.18 -14.15
N ALA A 218 -7.96 -13.55 -13.19
CA ALA A 218 -7.62 -14.16 -11.90
C ALA A 218 -8.86 -14.38 -11.04
N LEU A 219 -9.80 -13.42 -11.00
CA LEU A 219 -11.09 -13.55 -10.32
C LEU A 219 -11.91 -14.72 -10.88
N HIS A 220 -11.94 -14.86 -12.21
CA HIS A 220 -12.59 -16.00 -12.89
C HIS A 220 -11.81 -17.33 -12.80
N HIS A 221 -10.68 -17.40 -12.09
CA HIS A 221 -9.88 -18.62 -12.02
C HIS A 221 -10.57 -19.71 -11.18
N PRO A 222 -10.47 -21.01 -11.54
CA PRO A 222 -11.08 -22.11 -10.78
C PRO A 222 -10.76 -22.14 -9.28
N TYR A 223 -9.58 -21.63 -8.91
CA TYR A 223 -9.16 -21.51 -7.51
C TYR A 223 -10.07 -20.57 -6.69
N LEU A 224 -10.56 -19.50 -7.30
CA LEU A 224 -11.44 -18.51 -6.67
C LEU A 224 -12.93 -18.77 -6.93
N ALA A 225 -13.28 -19.81 -7.68
CA ALA A 225 -14.66 -20.07 -8.12
C ALA A 225 -15.68 -20.20 -6.98
N SER A 226 -15.24 -20.58 -5.76
CA SER A 226 -16.11 -20.64 -4.57
C SER A 226 -16.39 -19.28 -3.92
N LEU A 227 -15.63 -18.25 -4.27
CA LEU A 227 -15.71 -16.89 -3.72
C LEU A 227 -16.08 -15.84 -4.80
N HIS A 228 -15.93 -16.18 -6.08
CA HIS A 228 -16.18 -15.29 -7.21
C HIS A 228 -17.66 -14.92 -7.30
N GLU A 229 -17.97 -13.66 -7.02
CA GLU A 229 -19.34 -13.13 -7.06
C GLU A 229 -19.33 -11.80 -7.83
N ILE A 230 -19.64 -11.89 -9.13
CA ILE A 230 -19.57 -10.74 -10.06
C ILE A 230 -20.36 -9.51 -9.56
N ASN A 231 -21.47 -9.72 -8.85
CA ASN A 231 -22.28 -8.62 -8.33
C ASN A 231 -21.64 -7.91 -7.12
N ASP A 232 -20.67 -8.55 -6.46
CA ASP A 232 -19.92 -8.04 -5.31
C ASP A 232 -18.49 -7.60 -5.70
N GLU A 233 -18.20 -7.55 -7.01
CA GLU A 233 -16.91 -7.12 -7.59
C GLU A 233 -17.08 -5.86 -8.45
N PRO A 234 -17.44 -4.70 -7.85
CA PRO A 234 -17.72 -3.49 -8.59
C PRO A 234 -16.45 -2.86 -9.18
N VAL A 235 -16.60 -2.22 -10.34
CA VAL A 235 -15.55 -1.40 -10.95
C VAL A 235 -15.77 0.07 -10.57
N CYS A 236 -14.69 0.79 -10.26
CA CYS A 236 -14.77 2.24 -10.07
C CYS A 236 -15.19 2.92 -11.38
N SER A 237 -16.40 3.51 -11.40
CA SER A 237 -17.01 4.08 -12.61
C SER A 237 -16.37 5.38 -13.06
N THR A 238 -15.70 6.10 -12.15
CA THR A 238 -15.05 7.38 -12.43
C THR A 238 -13.53 7.23 -12.36
N PRO A 239 -12.79 7.57 -13.43
CA PRO A 239 -11.34 7.56 -13.38
C PRO A 239 -10.83 8.60 -12.37
N PHE A 240 -9.74 8.27 -11.68
CA PHE A 240 -9.09 9.19 -10.77
C PHE A 240 -8.26 10.23 -11.54
N SER A 241 -8.36 11.51 -11.16
CA SER A 241 -7.54 12.58 -11.74
C SER A 241 -6.26 12.80 -10.93
N PHE A 242 -5.13 12.83 -11.63
CA PHE A 242 -3.80 13.12 -11.07
C PHE A 242 -3.36 14.57 -11.27
N ASP A 243 -4.26 15.50 -11.59
CA ASP A 243 -3.90 16.90 -11.94
C ASP A 243 -3.08 17.61 -10.85
N PHE A 244 -3.32 17.28 -9.57
CA PHE A 244 -2.59 17.84 -8.42
C PHE A 244 -1.09 17.45 -8.39
N GLU A 245 -0.66 16.47 -9.19
CA GLU A 245 0.74 16.05 -9.27
C GLU A 245 1.58 16.91 -10.18
N HIS A 246 0.93 17.81 -10.96
CA HIS A 246 1.62 18.64 -11.93
C HIS A 246 2.85 19.32 -11.31
N PRO A 247 4.02 19.33 -12.01
CA PRO A 247 5.27 19.84 -11.45
C PRO A 247 5.23 21.29 -10.98
N SER A 248 4.26 22.08 -11.46
CA SER A 248 4.11 23.49 -11.09
C SER A 248 3.47 23.74 -9.72
N HIS A 249 2.81 22.74 -9.10
CA HIS A 249 2.19 22.93 -7.79
C HIS A 249 3.26 23.18 -6.73
N THR A 250 3.10 24.23 -5.94
CA THR A 250 4.00 24.55 -4.83
C THR A 250 3.57 23.83 -3.55
N GLU A 251 4.40 23.92 -2.50
CA GLU A 251 4.05 23.39 -1.17
C GLU A 251 2.75 24.00 -0.63
N GLU A 252 2.57 25.31 -0.83
CA GLU A 252 1.37 26.05 -0.41
C GLU A 252 0.11 25.56 -1.15
N ASP A 253 0.23 25.24 -2.45
CA ASP A 253 -0.88 24.66 -3.21
C ASP A 253 -1.29 23.30 -2.63
N ILE A 254 -0.32 22.44 -2.32
CA ILE A 254 -0.58 21.12 -1.72
C ILE A 254 -1.20 21.27 -0.33
N LYS A 255 -0.68 22.19 0.49
CA LYS A 255 -1.21 22.51 1.82
C LYS A 255 -2.66 23.01 1.75
N GLU A 256 -2.98 23.87 0.80
CA GLU A 256 -4.33 24.34 0.54
C GLU A 256 -5.27 23.19 0.10
N LEU A 257 -4.79 22.27 -0.74
CA LEU A 257 -5.57 21.11 -1.16
C LEU A 257 -5.87 20.16 0.00
N ILE A 258 -4.89 19.88 0.87
CA ILE A 258 -5.12 19.07 2.09
C ILE A 258 -6.11 19.76 3.02
N TRP A 259 -5.98 21.08 3.22
CA TRP A 259 -6.94 21.86 4.00
C TRP A 259 -8.37 21.73 3.44
N LYS A 260 -8.55 21.90 2.13
CA LYS A 260 -9.85 21.74 1.47
C LYS A 260 -10.44 20.33 1.63
N GLU A 261 -9.60 19.29 1.58
CA GLU A 261 -10.08 17.92 1.86
C GLU A 261 -10.56 17.80 3.32
N SER A 262 -9.85 18.36 4.29
CA SER A 262 -10.29 18.33 5.71
C SER A 262 -11.63 19.02 5.94
N LEU A 263 -11.94 20.09 5.19
CA LEU A 263 -13.23 20.78 5.27
C LEU A 263 -14.41 19.94 4.77
N LYS A 264 -14.18 18.94 3.92
CA LYS A 264 -15.26 18.05 3.47
C LYS A 264 -15.75 17.13 4.59
N PHE A 265 -14.84 16.73 5.49
CA PHE A 265 -15.17 15.92 6.66
C PHE A 265 -15.66 16.79 7.82
N ASN A 266 -15.04 17.96 8.01
CA ASN A 266 -15.34 18.90 9.09
C ASN A 266 -15.64 20.30 8.53
N PRO A 267 -16.85 20.53 7.97
CA PRO A 267 -17.21 21.82 7.40
C PRO A 267 -17.23 22.94 8.46
N ASP A 268 -17.05 24.17 8.01
CA ASP A 268 -17.23 25.34 8.89
C ASP A 268 -18.64 25.33 9.48
N PRO A 269 -18.80 25.68 10.78
CA PRO A 269 -20.11 25.85 11.35
C PRO A 269 -20.87 26.91 10.54
N VAL A 270 -22.09 26.58 10.13
CA VAL A 270 -22.95 27.50 9.38
C VAL A 270 -23.21 28.72 10.27
N VAL A 271 -22.65 29.87 9.89
CA VAL A 271 -22.94 31.13 10.56
C VAL A 271 -24.35 31.55 10.15
N HIS A 272 -25.31 31.40 11.07
CA HIS A 272 -26.66 31.94 10.92
C HIS A 272 -26.72 33.41 11.33
#